data_AF-B5VJI1-F1
#
_entry.id   AF-B5VJI1-F1
#
_cell.length_a   1.000
_cell.length_b   1.000
_cell.length_c   1.000
_cell.angle_alpha   90.00
_cell.angle_beta   90.00
_cell.angle_gamma   90.00
#
_symmetry.space_group_name_H-M   'P 1'
#
loop_
_entity.id
_entity.type
_entity.pdbx_description
1 polymer ?
#
loop_
_entity_poly.entity_id
_entity_poly.type
_entity_poly.pdbx_seq_one_letter_code
_entity_poly.pdbx_strand_id
1 'polypeptide(L)'
;MSSLYTKLVKGATKIKMAPPKQKYVDPILSGTSSARGLQEITHALDIRLSDTAWTIVYKALIVLHLMIQQGEKDVTLRHYSHNLDVFQLRKISHTTKWSSNDMRALQRYDEYLKTRCEEYGRLGMDHLRDNYSSLKLGSKNQLSMDEELDHVESLEIQINALIRNKYSVSDLENHLLLYAFQLLVQDLLGLYNALNEGVITLLESFFELSIEHAKRTLDLYKDFVDMTEYVVRYLKIGKAVGLKIPVIKHITTKLINSLEEHLREETKRQRGEPSEPQQDRKPSTAISSTSSHNNNSNDKNKSIAQKKLEQIREQKRLLEQQLQNQQLLISPTVPQDAYNPFGSQQQDLNNDTFSFEP
;
A
#
# COMPACT_ATOMS: atom_id res chain seq x y z
N MET A 1 13.80 -4.04 39.84
CA MET A 1 14.87 -4.34 38.85
C MET A 1 14.30 -4.17 37.45
N SER A 2 15.03 -3.56 36.51
CA SER A 2 14.58 -3.42 35.12
C SER A 2 14.48 -4.80 34.46
N SER A 3 13.33 -5.12 33.85
CA SER A 3 13.13 -6.40 33.14
C SER A 3 14.09 -6.54 31.96
N LEU A 4 14.29 -7.78 31.48
CA LEU A 4 15.18 -8.07 30.34
C LEU A 4 14.76 -7.26 29.10
N TYR A 5 13.48 -7.29 28.75
CA TYR A 5 12.94 -6.55 27.60
C TYR A 5 13.08 -5.04 27.75
N THR A 6 12.95 -4.50 28.97
CA THR A 6 13.21 -3.07 29.21
C THR A 6 14.66 -2.68 28.84
N LYS A 7 15.64 -3.54 29.14
CA LYS A 7 17.04 -3.30 28.77
C LYS A 7 17.26 -3.40 27.26
N LEU A 8 16.61 -4.37 26.60
CA LEU A 8 16.67 -4.57 25.16
C LEU A 8 16.07 -3.38 24.40
N VAL A 9 14.87 -2.93 24.78
CA VAL A 9 14.20 -1.76 24.17
C VAL A 9 15.03 -0.49 24.34
N LYS A 10 15.58 -0.24 25.54
CA LYS A 10 16.52 0.87 25.76
C LYS A 10 17.80 0.74 24.91
N GLY A 11 18.27 -0.50 24.70
CA GLY A 11 19.40 -0.81 23.83
C GLY A 11 19.13 -0.49 22.36
N ALA A 12 17.96 -0.87 21.86
CA ALA A 12 17.50 -0.61 20.49
C ALA A 12 17.28 0.89 20.24
N THR A 13 16.79 1.63 21.24
CA THR A 13 16.39 3.05 21.15
C THR A 13 17.40 4.02 21.77
N LYS A 14 18.70 3.72 21.70
CA LYS A 14 19.76 4.66 22.11
C LYS A 14 19.77 5.92 21.23
N ILE A 15 20.14 7.06 21.82
CA ILE A 15 20.16 8.40 21.21
C ILE A 15 21.08 8.57 19.98
N LYS A 16 21.89 7.56 19.65
CA LYS A 16 22.78 7.61 18.48
C LYS A 16 21.96 7.68 17.19
N MET A 17 22.35 8.57 16.27
CA MET A 17 21.86 8.72 14.89
C MET A 17 22.27 7.54 14.01
N ALA A 18 21.80 6.35 14.37
CA ALA A 18 22.04 5.11 13.65
C ALA A 18 20.84 4.17 13.87
N PRO A 19 20.56 3.28 12.92
CA PRO A 19 19.49 2.28 13.04
C PRO A 19 19.56 1.47 14.34
N PRO A 20 18.42 0.96 14.84
CA PRO A 20 18.41 -0.02 15.92
C PRO A 20 19.32 -1.21 15.57
N LYS A 21 20.18 -1.63 16.51
CA LYS A 21 21.11 -2.74 16.25
C LYS A 21 20.38 -4.08 16.36
N GLN A 22 20.64 -4.97 15.41
CA GLN A 22 19.98 -6.27 15.29
C GLN A 22 20.01 -7.11 16.58
N LYS A 23 21.16 -7.14 17.27
CA LYS A 23 21.31 -7.84 18.56
C LYS A 23 20.32 -7.43 19.66
N TYR A 24 19.71 -6.24 19.56
CA TYR A 24 18.64 -5.81 20.45
C TYR A 24 17.26 -6.05 19.85
N VAL A 25 17.13 -5.99 18.53
CA VAL A 25 15.88 -6.16 17.80
C VAL A 25 15.44 -7.63 17.77
N ASP A 26 16.32 -8.59 17.43
CA ASP A 26 15.93 -10.01 17.31
C ASP A 26 15.24 -10.54 18.58
N PRO A 27 15.80 -10.32 19.79
CA PRO A 27 15.15 -10.82 20.99
C PRO A 27 13.82 -10.12 21.29
N ILE A 28 13.65 -8.85 20.88
CA ILE A 28 12.37 -8.13 21.00
C ILE A 28 11.34 -8.80 20.08
N LEU A 29 11.70 -9.05 18.81
CA LEU A 29 10.82 -9.70 17.84
C LEU A 29 10.41 -11.09 18.31
N SER A 30 11.36 -11.93 18.76
CA SER A 30 11.04 -13.26 19.32
C SER A 30 10.13 -13.16 20.56
N GLY A 31 10.30 -12.12 21.37
CA GLY A 31 9.52 -11.90 22.58
C GLY A 31 8.04 -11.57 22.35
N THR A 32 7.68 -11.14 21.14
CA THR A 32 6.28 -10.81 20.78
C THR A 32 5.35 -12.03 20.78
N SER A 33 5.89 -13.25 20.63
CA SER A 33 5.13 -14.51 20.68
C SER A 33 4.54 -14.84 22.06
N SER A 34 5.12 -14.27 23.12
CA SER A 34 4.69 -14.49 24.51
C SER A 34 3.86 -13.33 25.02
N ALA A 35 2.70 -13.58 25.62
CA ALA A 35 1.86 -12.53 26.22
C ALA A 35 2.62 -11.67 27.25
N ARG A 36 3.42 -12.30 28.12
CA ARG A 36 4.25 -11.57 29.10
C ARG A 36 5.37 -10.79 28.41
N GLY A 37 6.02 -11.39 27.41
CA GLY A 37 7.07 -10.73 26.63
C GLY A 37 6.54 -9.48 25.95
N LEU A 38 5.42 -9.60 25.25
CA LEU A 38 4.69 -8.50 24.62
C LEU A 38 4.40 -7.37 25.61
N GLN A 39 3.79 -7.68 26.77
CA GLN A 39 3.47 -6.67 27.79
C GLN A 39 4.72 -5.92 28.28
N GLU A 40 5.81 -6.63 28.54
CA GLU A 40 7.07 -6.00 28.99
C GLU A 40 7.70 -5.15 27.86
N ILE A 41 7.60 -5.59 26.61
CA ILE A 41 8.11 -4.87 25.44
C ILE A 41 7.29 -3.60 25.18
N THR A 42 5.96 -3.71 25.09
CA THR A 42 5.08 -2.57 24.77
C THR A 42 5.14 -1.53 25.88
N HIS A 43 5.09 -1.95 27.15
CA HIS A 43 5.29 -1.03 28.27
C HIS A 43 6.63 -0.27 28.19
N ALA A 44 7.72 -0.97 27.87
CA ALA A 44 9.01 -0.33 27.70
C ALA A 44 9.04 0.62 26.49
N LEU A 45 8.40 0.27 25.37
CA LEU A 45 8.30 1.10 24.17
C LEU A 45 7.47 2.36 24.40
N ASP A 46 6.34 2.26 25.08
CA ASP A 46 5.46 3.40 25.39
C ASP A 46 6.21 4.47 26.20
N ILE A 47 7.08 4.03 27.13
CA ILE A 47 7.97 4.93 27.86
C ILE A 47 8.96 5.63 26.91
N ARG A 48 9.47 4.95 25.87
CA ARG A 48 10.37 5.55 24.86
C ARG A 48 9.64 6.48 23.88
N LEU A 49 8.39 6.17 23.54
CA LEU A 49 7.53 7.03 22.72
C LEU A 49 7.17 8.33 23.47
N SER A 50 7.09 8.24 24.81
CA SER A 50 6.95 9.38 25.72
C SER A 50 8.29 10.01 26.15
N ASP A 51 9.30 9.99 25.28
CA ASP A 51 10.58 10.69 25.48
C ASP A 51 10.56 12.08 24.80
N THR A 52 11.54 12.94 25.09
CA THR A 52 11.69 14.27 24.47
C THR A 52 12.78 14.30 23.40
N ALA A 53 13.62 13.27 23.35
CA ALA A 53 14.65 13.17 22.33
C ALA A 53 14.11 12.54 21.04
N TRP A 54 14.18 13.28 19.94
CA TRP A 54 13.67 12.87 18.63
C TRP A 54 14.18 11.49 18.20
N THR A 55 15.49 11.26 18.33
CA THR A 55 16.11 9.97 17.97
C THR A 55 15.56 8.79 18.76
N ILE A 56 15.18 9.01 20.02
CA ILE A 56 14.67 7.95 20.88
C ILE A 56 13.27 7.59 20.43
N VAL A 57 12.40 8.59 20.26
CA VAL A 57 11.01 8.43 19.83
C VAL A 57 10.96 7.82 18.42
N TYR A 58 11.73 8.38 17.47
CA TYR A 58 11.79 7.89 16.10
C TYR A 58 12.27 6.43 16.03
N LYS A 59 13.27 6.05 16.83
CA LYS A 59 13.73 4.65 16.90
C LYS A 59 12.73 3.74 17.59
N ALA A 60 11.93 4.24 18.54
CA ALA A 60 10.86 3.46 19.14
C ALA A 60 9.77 3.14 18.11
N LEU A 61 9.40 4.10 17.25
CA LEU A 61 8.50 3.88 16.12
C LEU A 61 9.10 2.88 15.11
N ILE A 62 10.40 2.95 14.82
CA ILE A 62 11.07 1.95 13.95
C ILE A 62 10.98 0.54 14.56
N VAL A 63 11.21 0.41 15.87
CA VAL A 63 11.07 -0.91 16.54
C VAL A 63 9.62 -1.39 16.51
N LEU A 64 8.64 -0.50 16.70
CA LEU A 64 7.21 -0.81 16.55
C LEU A 64 6.90 -1.31 15.13
N HIS A 65 7.40 -0.61 14.10
CA HIS A 65 7.24 -1.01 12.70
C HIS A 65 7.86 -2.40 12.45
N LEU A 66 9.04 -2.68 12.97
CA LEU A 66 9.67 -4.00 12.86
C LEU A 66 8.85 -5.08 13.59
N MET A 67 8.26 -4.77 14.74
CA MET A 67 7.37 -5.70 15.44
C MET A 67 6.09 -6.01 14.65
N ILE A 68 5.58 -5.07 13.84
CA ILE A 68 4.46 -5.30 12.92
C ILE A 68 4.90 -6.23 11.78
N GLN A 69 6.00 -5.89 11.09
CA GLN A 69 6.47 -6.63 9.91
C GLN A 69 6.99 -8.04 10.23
N GLN A 70 7.78 -8.18 11.29
CA GLN A 70 8.63 -9.35 11.55
C GLN A 70 8.34 -10.06 12.87
N GLY A 71 7.55 -9.47 13.76
CA GLY A 71 7.14 -10.08 15.01
C GLY A 71 6.12 -11.21 14.83
N GLU A 72 5.50 -11.63 15.92
CA GLU A 72 4.36 -12.55 15.92
C GLU A 72 3.20 -11.94 15.14
N LYS A 73 2.55 -12.75 14.31
CA LYS A 73 1.53 -12.27 13.37
C LYS A 73 0.37 -11.63 14.13
N ASP A 74 -0.04 -10.44 13.67
CA ASP A 74 -1.17 -9.66 14.18
C ASP A 74 -1.08 -9.17 15.63
N VAL A 75 -0.16 -9.69 16.44
CA VAL A 75 -0.11 -9.42 17.88
C VAL A 75 0.15 -7.95 18.17
N THR A 76 1.14 -7.35 17.49
CA THR A 76 1.50 -5.93 17.68
C THR A 76 0.38 -5.01 17.19
N LEU A 77 -0.16 -5.28 16.00
CA LEU A 77 -1.26 -4.51 15.43
C LEU A 77 -2.50 -4.56 16.33
N ARG A 78 -2.89 -5.76 16.79
CA ARG A 78 -4.00 -5.96 17.71
C ARG A 78 -3.79 -5.25 19.05
N HIS A 79 -2.57 -5.23 19.56
CA HIS A 79 -2.29 -4.51 20.80
C HIS A 79 -2.49 -3.00 20.61
N TYR A 80 -1.87 -2.41 19.60
CA TYR A 80 -1.90 -0.97 19.40
C TYR A 80 -3.21 -0.45 18.77
N SER A 81 -4.00 -1.29 18.10
CA SER A 81 -5.36 -0.93 17.66
C SER A 81 -6.27 -0.58 18.84
N HIS A 82 -6.03 -1.15 20.02
CA HIS A 82 -6.74 -0.82 21.27
C HIS A 82 -6.04 0.26 22.11
N ASN A 83 -4.84 0.71 21.72
CA ASN A 83 -3.99 1.61 22.52
C ASN A 83 -3.44 2.76 21.65
N LEU A 84 -4.32 3.40 20.87
CA LEU A 84 -3.95 4.45 19.91
C LEU A 84 -3.42 5.74 20.55
N ASP A 85 -3.68 5.97 21.84
CA ASP A 85 -3.23 7.16 22.56
C ASP A 85 -1.70 7.33 22.55
N VAL A 86 -0.95 6.24 22.36
CA VAL A 86 0.52 6.26 22.32
C VAL A 86 1.06 7.13 21.17
N PHE A 87 0.33 7.21 20.05
CA PHE A 87 0.72 7.97 18.85
C PHE A 87 0.51 9.49 19.00
N GLN A 88 -0.01 9.97 20.13
CA GLN A 88 -0.15 11.43 20.32
C GLN A 88 1.20 12.13 20.54
N LEU A 89 2.25 11.37 20.87
CA LEU A 89 3.63 11.83 21.07
C LEU A 89 3.75 13.12 21.92
N ARG A 90 2.84 13.31 22.90
CA ARG A 90 2.56 14.62 23.52
C ARG A 90 3.81 15.36 23.99
N LYS A 91 4.73 14.66 24.65
CA LYS A 91 5.94 15.29 25.23
C LYS A 91 6.88 15.87 24.20
N ILE A 92 7.07 15.18 23.07
CA ILE A 92 7.97 15.67 22.03
C ILE A 92 7.29 16.71 21.12
N SER A 93 5.98 16.66 20.98
CA SER A 93 5.21 17.67 20.23
C SER A 93 5.31 19.08 20.83
N HIS A 94 5.56 19.21 22.13
CA HIS A 94 5.73 20.50 22.80
C HIS A 94 7.19 21.01 22.86
N THR A 95 8.17 20.26 22.36
CA THR A 95 9.57 20.73 22.35
C THR A 95 9.91 21.52 21.09
N THR A 96 10.66 22.60 21.24
CA THR A 96 11.21 23.41 20.14
C THR A 96 12.67 23.08 19.81
N LYS A 97 13.23 22.03 20.44
CA LYS A 97 14.66 21.67 20.32
C LYS A 97 15.04 21.05 18.97
N TRP A 98 14.08 20.55 18.20
CA TRP A 98 14.32 19.80 16.97
C TRP A 98 13.92 20.60 15.75
N SER A 99 14.57 20.34 14.61
CA SER A 99 14.24 21.05 13.39
C SER A 99 12.80 20.73 12.95
N SER A 100 12.17 21.66 12.23
CA SER A 100 10.83 21.42 11.68
C SER A 100 10.80 20.26 10.70
N ASN A 101 11.92 19.95 10.03
CA ASN A 101 12.03 18.80 9.13
C ASN A 101 12.01 17.48 9.93
N ASP A 102 12.81 17.38 10.98
CA ASP A 102 12.84 16.20 11.85
C ASP A 102 11.46 15.95 12.47
N MET A 103 10.81 17.01 12.95
CA MET A 103 9.46 16.88 13.54
C MET A 103 8.42 16.42 12.52
N ARG A 104 8.47 16.94 11.28
CA ARG A 104 7.59 16.48 10.20
C ARG A 104 7.83 15.02 9.84
N ALA A 105 9.10 14.60 9.75
CA ALA A 105 9.45 13.20 9.47
C ALA A 105 8.92 12.26 10.58
N LEU A 106 9.04 12.67 11.84
CA LEU A 106 8.49 11.94 12.98
C LEU A 106 6.96 11.82 12.90
N GLN A 107 6.26 12.95 12.73
CA GLN A 107 4.80 13.00 12.70
C GLN A 107 4.21 12.17 11.55
N ARG A 108 4.82 12.21 10.36
CA ARG A 108 4.34 11.43 9.21
C ARG A 108 4.55 9.93 9.40
N TYR A 109 5.65 9.55 10.05
CA TYR A 109 5.96 8.15 10.30
C TYR A 109 5.08 7.57 11.40
N ASP A 110 4.86 8.36 12.45
CA ASP A 110 3.90 8.08 13.52
C ASP A 110 2.48 7.91 12.97
N GLU A 111 2.00 8.87 12.17
CA GLU A 111 0.67 8.83 11.55
C GLU A 111 0.50 7.58 10.68
N TYR A 112 1.50 7.21 9.89
CA TYR A 112 1.43 5.97 9.09
C TYR A 112 1.23 4.73 9.97
N LEU A 113 2.01 4.59 11.04
CA LEU A 113 1.89 3.44 11.94
C LEU A 113 0.58 3.45 12.73
N LYS A 114 0.09 4.64 13.11
CA LYS A 114 -1.22 4.83 13.72
C LYS A 114 -2.33 4.37 12.77
N THR A 115 -2.31 4.81 11.51
CA THR A 115 -3.26 4.41 10.48
C THR A 115 -3.25 2.89 10.29
N ARG A 116 -2.06 2.25 10.26
CA ARG A 116 -1.96 0.78 10.19
C ARG A 116 -2.69 0.09 11.36
N CYS A 117 -2.54 0.60 12.57
CA CYS A 117 -3.22 0.07 13.76
C CYS A 117 -4.74 0.34 13.75
N GLU A 118 -5.18 1.53 13.32
CA GLU A 118 -6.59 1.90 13.19
C GLU A 118 -7.31 0.99 12.18
N GLU A 119 -6.72 0.85 10.99
CA GLU A 119 -7.29 0.03 9.92
C GLU A 119 -7.31 -1.47 10.27
N TYR A 120 -6.27 -1.97 10.93
CA TYR A 120 -6.28 -3.33 11.48
C TYR A 120 -7.38 -3.48 12.55
N GLY A 121 -7.59 -2.49 13.41
CA GLY A 121 -8.67 -2.51 14.41
C GLY A 121 -10.06 -2.56 13.79
N ARG A 122 -10.25 -1.91 12.64
CA ARG A 122 -11.51 -1.87 11.90
C ARG A 122 -11.82 -3.19 11.18
N LEU A 123 -10.82 -3.79 10.54
CA LEU A 123 -11.02 -4.93 9.62
C LEU A 123 -10.52 -6.27 10.17
N GLY A 124 -9.68 -6.25 11.20
CA GLY A 124 -9.09 -7.46 11.79
C GLY A 124 -8.09 -8.19 10.88
N MET A 125 -7.63 -7.58 9.79
CA MET A 125 -6.76 -8.18 8.78
C MET A 125 -5.53 -7.32 8.53
N ASP A 126 -4.36 -7.95 8.38
CA ASP A 126 -3.14 -7.28 7.92
C ASP A 126 -2.81 -7.70 6.48
N HIS A 127 -3.13 -6.85 5.51
CA HIS A 127 -2.95 -7.11 4.08
C HIS A 127 -1.51 -7.43 3.65
N LEU A 128 -0.50 -7.14 4.49
CA LEU A 128 0.90 -7.48 4.20
C LEU A 128 1.28 -8.90 4.62
N ARG A 129 0.61 -9.47 5.63
CA ARG A 129 0.94 -10.78 6.21
C ARG A 129 -0.11 -11.84 5.92
N ASP A 130 -1.33 -11.41 5.69
CA ASP A 130 -2.41 -12.22 5.13
C ASP A 130 -2.26 -12.20 3.61
N ASN A 131 -1.58 -13.21 3.05
CA ASN A 131 -1.39 -13.36 1.60
C ASN A 131 -2.60 -12.85 0.81
N TYR A 132 -2.37 -12.01 -0.19
CA TYR A 132 -3.39 -11.28 -0.98
C TYR A 132 -4.52 -12.17 -1.54
N SER A 133 -4.31 -13.48 -1.60
CA SER A 133 -5.31 -14.50 -1.92
C SER A 133 -6.56 -14.48 -1.03
N SER A 134 -6.54 -13.84 0.15
CA SER A 134 -7.75 -13.66 0.98
C SER A 134 -8.78 -12.75 0.33
N LEU A 135 -8.37 -11.83 -0.56
CA LEU A 135 -9.24 -10.94 -1.33
C LEU A 135 -9.72 -11.56 -2.66
N LYS A 136 -9.48 -12.86 -2.88
CA LYS A 136 -9.95 -13.56 -4.09
C LYS A 136 -11.30 -14.21 -3.87
N LEU A 137 -12.18 -14.00 -4.84
CA LEU A 137 -13.45 -14.69 -4.99
C LEU A 137 -13.21 -16.22 -5.01
N GLY A 138 -13.79 -16.95 -4.04
CA GLY A 138 -13.65 -18.41 -3.90
C GLY A 138 -12.63 -18.91 -2.86
N SER A 139 -11.97 -18.03 -2.11
CA SER A 139 -11.28 -18.43 -0.87
C SER A 139 -12.32 -18.90 0.17
N LYS A 140 -11.95 -19.85 1.04
CA LYS A 140 -12.88 -20.51 2.00
C LYS A 140 -13.60 -19.54 2.97
N ASN A 141 -13.19 -18.27 3.01
CA ASN A 141 -13.84 -17.16 3.70
C ASN A 141 -14.28 -16.11 2.66
N GLN A 142 -15.37 -16.38 1.93
CA GLN A 142 -15.87 -15.44 0.92
C GLN A 142 -16.35 -14.17 1.62
N LEU A 143 -15.62 -13.07 1.43
CA LEU A 143 -16.02 -11.75 1.89
C LEU A 143 -17.28 -11.31 1.12
N SER A 144 -18.14 -10.55 1.79
CA SER A 144 -19.22 -9.83 1.13
C SER A 144 -18.66 -8.69 0.27
N MET A 145 -19.44 -8.22 -0.70
CA MET A 145 -19.04 -7.10 -1.56
C MET A 145 -18.68 -5.84 -0.74
N ASP A 146 -19.43 -5.58 0.35
CA ASP A 146 -19.14 -4.45 1.24
C ASP A 146 -17.81 -4.61 1.98
N GLU A 147 -17.51 -5.82 2.45
CA GLU A 147 -16.21 -6.11 3.06
C GLU A 147 -15.07 -5.95 2.06
N GLU A 148 -15.20 -6.45 0.82
CA GLU A 148 -14.18 -6.27 -0.23
C GLU A 148 -13.92 -4.79 -0.51
N LEU A 149 -14.97 -3.98 -0.64
CA LEU A 149 -14.86 -2.52 -0.81
C LEU A 149 -14.17 -1.86 0.39
N ASP A 150 -14.53 -2.26 1.61
CA ASP A 150 -13.94 -1.75 2.85
C ASP A 150 -12.44 -2.09 2.96
N HIS A 151 -12.04 -3.28 2.50
CA HIS A 151 -10.64 -3.70 2.45
C HIS A 151 -9.84 -2.92 1.41
N VAL A 152 -10.40 -2.63 0.23
CA VAL A 152 -9.74 -1.81 -0.80
C VAL A 152 -9.59 -0.37 -0.34
N GLU A 153 -10.63 0.21 0.24
CA GLU A 153 -10.57 1.57 0.83
C GLU A 153 -9.51 1.65 1.94
N SER A 154 -9.41 0.62 2.78
CA SER A 154 -8.36 0.53 3.80
C SER A 154 -6.95 0.59 3.22
N LEU A 155 -6.71 -0.13 2.13
CA LEU A 155 -5.42 -0.13 1.45
C LEU A 155 -5.08 1.26 0.91
N GLU A 156 -6.04 1.97 0.33
CA GLU A 156 -5.86 3.35 -0.12
C GLU A 156 -5.53 4.30 1.02
N ILE A 157 -6.24 4.19 2.15
CA ILE A 157 -5.99 4.98 3.36
C ILE A 157 -4.56 4.74 3.87
N GLN A 158 -4.14 3.48 3.99
CA GLN A 158 -2.81 3.11 4.46
C GLN A 158 -1.70 3.59 3.51
N ILE A 159 -1.87 3.41 2.20
CA ILE A 159 -0.90 3.88 1.20
C ILE A 159 -0.80 5.41 1.21
N ASN A 160 -1.93 6.11 1.29
CA ASN A 160 -1.96 7.57 1.38
C ASN A 160 -1.22 8.09 2.63
N ALA A 161 -1.41 7.44 3.79
CA ALA A 161 -0.66 7.77 5.00
C ALA A 161 0.85 7.50 4.83
N LEU A 162 1.21 6.39 4.17
CA LEU A 162 2.60 6.01 3.91
C LEU A 162 3.30 7.06 3.04
N ILE A 163 2.77 7.37 1.85
CA ILE A 163 3.42 8.26 0.88
C ILE A 163 3.50 9.72 1.33
N ARG A 164 2.80 10.10 2.41
CA ARG A 164 2.98 11.40 3.09
C ARG A 164 4.37 11.53 3.74
N ASN A 165 5.07 10.42 3.98
CA ASN A 165 6.45 10.38 4.47
C ASN A 165 7.47 10.85 3.41
N LYS A 166 7.45 12.15 3.08
CA LYS A 166 8.32 12.71 2.05
C LYS A 166 9.74 12.95 2.58
N TYR A 167 10.73 12.33 1.91
CA TYR A 167 12.16 12.55 2.10
C TYR A 167 12.80 13.07 0.82
N SER A 168 13.78 13.94 0.93
CA SER A 168 14.68 14.28 -0.17
C SER A 168 15.84 13.29 -0.26
N VAL A 169 16.58 13.29 -1.37
CA VAL A 169 17.79 12.47 -1.52
C VAL A 169 18.82 12.79 -0.44
N SER A 170 18.95 14.08 -0.07
CA SER A 170 19.86 14.52 0.99
C SER A 170 19.41 14.06 2.38
N ASP A 171 18.10 14.05 2.67
CA ASP A 171 17.60 13.50 3.95
C ASP A 171 18.00 12.03 4.12
N LEU A 172 18.04 11.28 3.02
CA LEU A 172 18.35 9.86 2.98
C LEU A 172 19.86 9.54 3.00
N GLU A 173 20.74 10.54 3.02
CA GLU A 173 22.16 10.35 3.39
C GLU A 173 22.29 9.95 4.88
N ASN A 174 21.28 10.29 5.69
CA ASN A 174 21.18 9.87 7.07
C ASN A 174 20.77 8.39 7.16
N HIS A 175 21.66 7.53 7.63
CA HIS A 175 21.42 6.08 7.71
C HIS A 175 20.19 5.70 8.55
N LEU A 176 19.82 6.50 9.56
CA LEU A 176 18.61 6.24 10.35
C LEU A 176 17.32 6.50 9.55
N LEU A 177 17.29 7.61 8.81
CA LEU A 177 16.16 7.96 7.94
C LEU A 177 16.08 7.03 6.73
N LEU A 178 17.22 6.68 6.14
CA LEU A 178 17.29 5.68 5.08
C LEU A 178 16.73 4.33 5.52
N TYR A 179 17.09 3.86 6.72
CA TYR A 179 16.55 2.62 7.26
C TYR A 179 15.03 2.67 7.45
N ALA A 180 14.49 3.75 8.02
CA ALA A 180 13.04 3.93 8.15
C ALA A 180 12.35 3.98 6.78
N PHE A 181 12.95 4.68 5.82
CA PHE A 181 12.45 4.76 4.45
C PHE A 181 12.46 3.41 3.73
N GLN A 182 13.48 2.56 3.95
CA GLN A 182 13.51 1.20 3.41
C GLN A 182 12.34 0.35 3.93
N LEU A 183 12.00 0.47 5.22
CA LEU A 183 10.82 -0.21 5.79
C LEU A 183 9.52 0.29 5.14
N LEU A 184 9.38 1.61 4.95
CA LEU A 184 8.22 2.20 4.25
C LEU A 184 8.12 1.72 2.80
N VAL A 185 9.24 1.65 2.07
CA VAL A 185 9.26 1.15 0.70
C VAL A 185 8.84 -0.32 0.65
N GLN A 186 9.32 -1.14 1.59
CA GLN A 186 8.91 -2.54 1.68
C GLN A 186 7.41 -2.70 1.89
N ASP A 187 6.84 -1.95 2.85
CA ASP A 187 5.39 -1.92 3.08
C ASP A 187 4.64 -1.41 1.85
N LEU A 188 5.10 -0.33 1.23
CA LEU A 188 4.43 0.26 0.07
C LEU A 188 4.32 -0.72 -1.10
N LEU A 189 5.38 -1.49 -1.37
CA LEU A 189 5.36 -2.49 -2.43
C LEU A 189 4.34 -3.59 -2.14
N GLY A 190 4.23 -4.03 -0.89
CA GLY A 190 3.25 -5.04 -0.48
C GLY A 190 1.81 -4.51 -0.50
N LEU A 191 1.58 -3.33 0.09
CA LEU A 191 0.26 -2.69 0.12
C LEU A 191 -0.23 -2.38 -1.30
N TYR A 192 0.65 -1.91 -2.19
CA TYR A 192 0.29 -1.62 -3.57
C TYR A 192 -0.02 -2.90 -4.36
N ASN A 193 0.68 -4.01 -4.10
CA ASN A 193 0.30 -5.32 -4.65
C ASN A 193 -1.09 -5.76 -4.16
N ALA A 194 -1.39 -5.60 -2.86
CA ALA A 194 -2.72 -5.88 -2.32
C ALA A 194 -3.80 -5.04 -2.99
N LEU A 195 -3.52 -3.74 -3.18
CA LEU A 195 -4.44 -2.80 -3.80
C LEU A 195 -4.70 -3.17 -5.26
N ASN A 196 -3.66 -3.52 -6.02
CA ASN A 196 -3.80 -3.99 -7.40
C ASN A 196 -4.72 -5.21 -7.49
N GLU A 197 -4.51 -6.22 -6.63
CA GLU A 197 -5.36 -7.42 -6.61
C GLU A 197 -6.80 -7.07 -6.19
N GLY A 198 -6.98 -6.25 -5.15
CA GLY A 198 -8.30 -5.82 -4.70
C GLY A 198 -9.07 -5.05 -5.79
N VAL A 199 -8.42 -4.12 -6.48
CA VAL A 199 -9.02 -3.39 -7.60
C VAL A 199 -9.37 -4.31 -8.76
N ILE A 200 -8.54 -5.31 -9.09
CA ILE A 200 -8.88 -6.34 -10.08
C ILE A 200 -10.15 -7.07 -9.65
N THR A 201 -10.22 -7.56 -8.41
CA THR A 201 -11.40 -8.28 -7.90
C THR A 201 -12.68 -7.44 -8.01
N LEU A 202 -12.63 -6.16 -7.61
CA LEU A 202 -13.79 -5.28 -7.70
C LEU A 202 -14.20 -5.00 -9.16
N LEU A 203 -13.23 -4.85 -10.05
CA LEU A 203 -13.51 -4.65 -11.48
C LEU A 203 -14.09 -5.92 -12.10
N GLU A 204 -13.65 -7.12 -11.69
CA GLU A 204 -14.13 -8.43 -12.18
C GLU A 204 -15.66 -8.54 -12.12
N SER A 205 -16.27 -8.12 -11.00
CA SER A 205 -17.71 -8.17 -10.77
C SER A 205 -18.47 -6.90 -11.16
N PHE A 206 -17.79 -5.82 -11.60
CA PHE A 206 -18.37 -4.47 -11.78
C PHE A 206 -19.73 -4.41 -12.51
N PHE A 207 -19.89 -5.18 -13.58
CA PHE A 207 -21.11 -5.17 -14.40
C PHE A 207 -22.30 -5.93 -13.79
N GLU A 208 -22.04 -6.67 -12.71
CA GLU A 208 -23.02 -7.46 -11.97
C GLU A 208 -23.40 -6.78 -10.64
N LEU A 209 -22.73 -5.67 -10.30
CA LEU A 209 -22.95 -4.92 -9.06
C LEU A 209 -24.26 -4.13 -9.08
N SER A 210 -24.77 -3.88 -7.86
CA SER A 210 -25.77 -2.83 -7.66
C SER A 210 -25.19 -1.46 -8.05
N ILE A 211 -26.04 -0.50 -8.40
CA ILE A 211 -25.59 0.85 -8.78
C ILE A 211 -24.79 1.52 -7.65
N GLU A 212 -25.11 1.23 -6.40
CA GLU A 212 -24.41 1.77 -5.24
C GLU A 212 -22.98 1.21 -5.14
N HIS A 213 -22.81 -0.12 -5.18
CA HIS A 213 -21.49 -0.73 -5.16
C HIS A 213 -20.67 -0.39 -6.42
N ALA A 214 -21.31 -0.29 -7.58
CA ALA A 214 -20.65 0.11 -8.82
C ALA A 214 -20.13 1.56 -8.76
N LYS A 215 -20.87 2.49 -8.11
CA LYS A 215 -20.37 3.85 -7.84
C LYS A 215 -19.14 3.82 -6.96
N ARG A 216 -19.22 3.14 -5.81
CA ARG A 216 -18.10 3.05 -4.86
C ARG A 216 -16.88 2.40 -5.50
N THR A 217 -17.06 1.34 -6.28
CA THR A 217 -15.99 0.69 -7.05
C THR A 217 -15.35 1.63 -8.07
N LEU A 218 -16.14 2.42 -8.77
CA LEU A 218 -15.64 3.36 -9.76
C LEU A 218 -14.83 4.49 -9.10
N ASP A 219 -15.26 4.98 -7.95
CA ASP A 219 -14.55 6.00 -7.19
C ASP A 219 -13.20 5.45 -6.68
N LEU A 220 -13.18 4.25 -6.10
CA LEU A 220 -11.95 3.54 -5.73
C LEU A 220 -11.02 3.32 -6.94
N TYR A 221 -11.57 2.98 -8.10
CA TYR A 221 -10.75 2.81 -9.31
C TYR A 221 -10.11 4.12 -9.79
N LYS A 222 -10.83 5.25 -9.69
CA LYS A 222 -10.28 6.58 -10.01
C LYS A 222 -9.15 6.96 -9.05
N ASP A 223 -9.41 6.80 -7.75
CA ASP A 223 -8.44 7.10 -6.70
C ASP A 223 -7.19 6.23 -6.85
N PHE A 224 -7.34 4.94 -7.19
CA PHE A 224 -6.24 4.04 -7.52
C PHE A 224 -5.37 4.54 -8.70
N VAL A 225 -5.98 5.05 -9.76
CA VAL A 225 -5.25 5.58 -10.93
C VAL A 225 -4.40 6.78 -10.52
N ASP A 226 -4.99 7.74 -9.80
CA ASP A 226 -4.29 8.93 -9.31
C ASP A 226 -3.19 8.54 -8.30
N MET A 227 -3.51 7.65 -7.36
CA MET A 227 -2.59 7.13 -6.36
C MET A 227 -1.35 6.49 -6.99
N THR A 228 -1.52 5.76 -8.10
CA THR A 228 -0.41 5.13 -8.82
C THR A 228 0.65 6.15 -9.24
N GLU A 229 0.27 7.36 -9.66
CA GLU A 229 1.24 8.40 -10.01
C GLU A 229 2.06 8.86 -8.79
N TYR A 230 1.39 9.02 -7.64
CA TYR A 230 2.06 9.41 -6.39
C TYR A 230 2.99 8.32 -5.87
N VAL A 231 2.57 7.04 -5.96
CA VAL A 231 3.39 5.87 -5.61
C VAL A 231 4.64 5.81 -6.49
N VAL A 232 4.49 5.96 -7.81
CA VAL A 232 5.62 6.00 -8.75
C VAL A 232 6.58 7.14 -8.41
N ARG A 233 6.05 8.34 -8.08
CA ARG A 233 6.88 9.49 -7.67
C ARG A 233 7.64 9.22 -6.38
N TYR A 234 6.99 8.61 -5.40
CA TYR A 234 7.61 8.24 -4.12
C TYR A 234 8.75 7.23 -4.32
N LEU A 235 8.49 6.16 -5.09
CA LEU A 235 9.47 5.11 -5.38
C LEU A 235 10.67 5.59 -6.21
N LYS A 236 10.52 6.64 -7.03
CA LYS A 236 11.65 7.26 -7.76
C LYS A 236 12.73 7.78 -6.80
N ILE A 237 12.34 8.29 -5.62
CA ILE A 237 13.30 8.74 -4.60
C ILE A 237 14.13 7.55 -4.11
N GLY A 238 13.48 6.41 -3.88
CA GLY A 238 14.17 5.16 -3.52
C GLY A 238 15.15 4.67 -4.57
N LYS A 239 14.78 4.76 -5.86
CA LYS A 239 15.70 4.43 -6.96
C LYS A 239 16.92 5.34 -6.98
N ALA A 240 16.74 6.64 -6.71
CA ALA A 240 17.82 7.62 -6.70
C ALA A 240 18.86 7.35 -5.59
N VAL A 241 18.46 6.73 -4.49
CA VAL A 241 19.36 6.31 -3.40
C VAL A 241 19.81 4.85 -3.52
N GLY A 242 19.61 4.22 -4.68
CA GLY A 242 20.13 2.89 -4.99
C GLY A 242 19.25 1.70 -4.58
N LEU A 243 18.00 1.92 -4.16
CA LEU A 243 17.09 0.81 -3.87
C LEU A 243 16.67 0.10 -5.17
N LYS A 244 16.69 -1.24 -5.13
CA LYS A 244 16.22 -2.10 -6.24
C LYS A 244 14.70 -2.15 -6.24
N ILE A 245 14.08 -1.21 -6.94
CA ILE A 245 12.61 -1.10 -7.03
C ILE A 245 12.14 -1.49 -8.44
N PRO A 246 11.13 -2.37 -8.58
CA PRO A 246 10.60 -2.72 -9.90
C PRO A 246 9.99 -1.51 -10.63
N VAL A 247 9.69 -1.65 -11.92
CA VAL A 247 9.04 -0.59 -12.71
C VAL A 247 7.53 -0.80 -12.66
N ILE A 248 6.81 0.16 -12.08
CA ILE A 248 5.35 0.24 -12.13
C ILE A 248 4.96 0.96 -13.42
N LYS A 249 4.05 0.37 -14.20
CA LYS A 249 3.54 0.94 -15.44
C LYS A 249 2.33 1.82 -15.16
N HIS A 250 2.17 2.86 -15.98
CA HIS A 250 1.03 3.77 -15.89
C HIS A 250 -0.30 3.05 -16.18
N ILE A 251 -1.33 3.34 -15.38
CA ILE A 251 -2.67 2.77 -15.52
C ILE A 251 -3.53 3.61 -16.49
N THR A 252 -4.23 2.98 -17.41
CA THR A 252 -5.01 3.70 -18.42
C THR A 252 -6.27 4.35 -17.83
N THR A 253 -6.46 5.64 -18.07
CA THR A 253 -7.68 6.38 -17.68
C THR A 253 -8.86 6.13 -18.63
N LYS A 254 -8.64 5.52 -19.80
CA LYS A 254 -9.70 5.29 -20.80
C LYS A 254 -10.88 4.49 -20.24
N LEU A 255 -10.57 3.51 -19.40
CA LEU A 255 -11.59 2.66 -18.77
C LEU A 255 -12.54 3.46 -17.87
N ILE A 256 -12.05 4.53 -17.22
CA ILE A 256 -12.86 5.37 -16.31
C ILE A 256 -14.07 5.94 -17.04
N ASN A 257 -13.84 6.60 -18.19
CA ASN A 257 -14.91 7.21 -18.99
C ASN A 257 -15.95 6.17 -19.43
N SER A 258 -15.48 4.98 -19.79
CA SER A 258 -16.32 3.88 -20.19
C SER A 258 -17.18 3.33 -19.04
N LEU A 259 -16.60 3.09 -17.87
CA LEU A 259 -17.34 2.64 -16.69
C LEU A 259 -18.37 3.69 -16.22
N GLU A 260 -18.01 4.97 -16.29
CA GLU A 260 -18.94 6.08 -16.02
C GLU A 260 -20.12 6.11 -16.99
N GLU A 261 -19.89 5.94 -18.29
CA GLU A 261 -20.96 5.90 -19.28
C GLU A 261 -21.90 4.72 -19.03
N HIS A 262 -21.35 3.54 -18.77
CA HIS A 262 -22.12 2.36 -18.40
C HIS A 262 -23.00 2.61 -17.16
N LEU A 263 -22.43 3.17 -16.10
CA LEU A 263 -23.14 3.45 -14.86
C LEU A 263 -24.26 4.49 -15.06
N ARG A 264 -24.03 5.51 -15.90
CA ARG A 264 -25.07 6.49 -16.29
C ARG A 264 -26.21 5.83 -17.05
N GLU A 265 -25.92 4.97 -18.03
CA GLU A 265 -26.94 4.24 -18.78
C GLU A 265 -27.76 3.32 -17.87
N GLU A 266 -27.10 2.58 -16.98
CA GLU A 266 -27.78 1.65 -16.07
C GLU A 266 -28.67 2.38 -15.05
N THR A 267 -28.22 3.55 -14.57
CA THR A 267 -29.04 4.42 -13.71
C THR A 267 -30.29 4.93 -14.42
N LYS A 268 -30.17 5.33 -15.69
CA LYS A 268 -31.32 5.77 -16.50
C LYS A 268 -32.33 4.64 -16.73
N ARG A 269 -31.83 3.42 -17.02
CA ARG A 269 -32.65 2.22 -17.20
C ARG A 269 -33.44 1.89 -15.93
N GLN A 270 -32.80 1.92 -14.75
CA GLN A 270 -33.50 1.67 -13.48
C GLN A 270 -34.57 2.74 -13.15
N ARG A 271 -34.38 4.00 -13.57
CA ARG A 271 -35.35 5.08 -13.39
C ARG A 271 -36.49 5.10 -14.41
N GLY A 272 -36.45 4.23 -15.42
CA GLY A 272 -37.46 4.19 -16.49
C GLY A 272 -37.42 5.39 -17.44
N GLU A 273 -36.30 6.12 -17.50
CA GLU A 273 -36.14 7.25 -18.41
C GLU A 273 -35.85 6.75 -19.84
N PRO A 274 -36.54 7.27 -20.88
CA PRO A 274 -36.26 6.88 -22.25
C PRO A 274 -34.86 7.34 -22.65
N SER A 275 -34.07 6.43 -23.24
CA SER A 275 -32.76 6.72 -23.80
C SER A 275 -32.87 7.86 -24.82
N GLU A 276 -32.31 9.04 -24.52
CA GLU A 276 -32.31 10.15 -25.47
C GLU A 276 -31.56 9.78 -26.75
N PRO A 277 -32.14 10.02 -27.95
CA PRO A 277 -31.40 9.90 -29.19
C PRO A 277 -30.30 10.97 -29.21
N GLN A 278 -29.03 10.56 -29.35
CA GLN A 278 -27.96 11.50 -29.67
C GLN A 278 -28.30 12.20 -30.99
N GLN A 279 -28.70 13.48 -30.89
CA GLN A 279 -28.93 14.34 -32.04
C GLN A 279 -27.59 14.70 -32.67
N ASP A 280 -27.23 13.99 -33.74
CA ASP A 280 -26.30 14.53 -34.73
C ASP A 280 -26.90 15.82 -35.32
N ARG A 281 -26.31 16.96 -34.96
CA ARG A 281 -26.64 18.26 -35.56
C ARG A 281 -26.18 18.27 -37.03
N LYS A 282 -27.12 18.20 -37.98
CA LYS A 282 -26.97 18.81 -39.31
C LYS A 282 -28.24 19.56 -39.72
N PRO A 283 -28.12 20.66 -40.49
CA PRO A 283 -29.17 21.66 -40.64
C PRO A 283 -30.24 21.22 -41.64
N SER A 284 -31.45 21.69 -41.37
CA SER A 284 -32.71 21.44 -42.07
C SER A 284 -32.65 21.66 -43.58
N THR A 285 -33.31 20.77 -44.33
CA THR A 285 -34.08 21.18 -45.52
C THR A 285 -35.29 20.26 -45.63
N ALA A 286 -36.48 20.88 -45.69
CA ALA A 286 -37.77 20.20 -45.71
C ALA A 286 -37.97 19.38 -47.01
N ILE A 287 -38.75 18.30 -46.93
CA ILE A 287 -39.94 17.99 -47.75
C ILE A 287 -40.59 16.70 -47.21
N SER A 288 -41.91 16.75 -47.12
CA SER A 288 -42.84 15.75 -46.62
C SER A 288 -42.96 14.50 -47.51
N SER A 289 -43.09 13.33 -46.91
CA SER A 289 -44.02 12.27 -47.37
C SER A 289 -44.12 11.14 -46.36
N THR A 290 -45.35 10.72 -46.09
CA THR A 290 -45.79 9.60 -45.27
C THR A 290 -45.30 8.25 -45.77
N SER A 291 -44.74 7.41 -44.88
CA SER A 291 -44.82 5.95 -45.02
C SER A 291 -44.50 5.25 -43.70
N SER A 292 -45.45 4.44 -43.24
CA SER A 292 -45.33 3.48 -42.14
C SER A 292 -44.14 2.56 -42.32
N HIS A 293 -43.23 2.52 -41.34
CA HIS A 293 -42.46 1.37 -40.86
C HIS A 293 -41.43 1.88 -39.85
N ASN A 294 -41.62 1.62 -38.55
CA ASN A 294 -40.51 1.75 -37.59
C ASN A 294 -40.77 0.96 -36.30
N ASN A 295 -40.44 -0.33 -36.34
CA ASN A 295 -40.10 -1.11 -35.15
C ASN A 295 -38.58 -1.43 -35.07
N ASN A 296 -37.75 -0.87 -35.96
CA ASN A 296 -36.33 -1.26 -36.13
C ASN A 296 -35.31 -0.38 -35.37
N SER A 297 -35.77 0.71 -34.72
CA SER A 297 -34.90 1.63 -33.97
C SER A 297 -34.51 1.09 -32.60
N ASN A 298 -35.40 0.33 -31.94
CA ASN A 298 -35.09 -0.29 -30.64
C ASN A 298 -34.09 -1.45 -30.74
N ASP A 299 -34.15 -2.27 -31.79
CA ASP A 299 -33.20 -3.37 -31.99
C ASP A 299 -31.79 -2.89 -32.39
N LYS A 300 -31.69 -1.82 -33.21
CA LYS A 300 -30.39 -1.20 -33.52
C LYS A 300 -29.76 -0.54 -32.30
N ASN A 301 -30.53 0.18 -31.49
CA ASN A 301 -30.02 0.81 -30.26
C ASN A 301 -29.59 -0.24 -29.22
N LYS A 302 -30.33 -1.35 -29.10
CA LYS A 302 -29.95 -2.48 -28.23
C LYS A 302 -28.65 -3.16 -28.70
N SER A 303 -28.46 -3.31 -30.01
CA SER A 303 -27.24 -3.85 -30.61
C SER A 303 -26.01 -2.93 -30.41
N ILE A 304 -26.19 -1.61 -30.48
CA ILE A 304 -25.11 -0.63 -30.24
C ILE A 304 -24.67 -0.64 -28.77
N ALA A 305 -25.63 -0.68 -27.83
CA ALA A 305 -25.33 -0.74 -26.40
C ALA A 305 -24.57 -2.03 -26.02
N GLN A 306 -24.94 -3.17 -26.60
CA GLN A 306 -24.21 -4.43 -26.41
C GLN A 306 -22.77 -4.36 -26.93
N LYS A 307 -22.55 -3.79 -28.11
CA LYS A 307 -21.19 -3.61 -28.66
C LYS A 307 -20.33 -2.69 -27.81
N LYS A 308 -20.90 -1.59 -27.30
CA LYS A 308 -20.20 -0.72 -26.35
C LYS A 308 -19.79 -1.51 -25.11
N LEU A 309 -20.72 -2.24 -24.50
CA LEU A 309 -20.43 -3.05 -23.31
C LEU A 309 -19.30 -4.07 -23.52
N GLU A 310 -19.27 -4.74 -24.69
CA GLU A 310 -18.17 -5.65 -25.06
C GLU A 310 -16.82 -4.93 -25.14
N GLN A 311 -16.77 -3.73 -25.72
CA GLN A 311 -15.54 -2.94 -25.76
C GLN A 311 -15.06 -2.54 -24.36
N ILE A 312 -15.98 -2.20 -23.44
CA ILE A 312 -15.60 -1.87 -22.06
C ILE A 312 -15.04 -3.11 -21.36
N ARG A 313 -15.65 -4.28 -21.57
CA ARG A 313 -15.15 -5.56 -21.03
C ARG A 313 -13.76 -5.91 -21.56
N GLU A 314 -13.49 -5.63 -22.84
CA GLU A 314 -12.17 -5.83 -23.42
C GLU A 314 -11.13 -4.87 -22.83
N GLN A 315 -11.47 -3.59 -22.67
CA GLN A 315 -10.59 -2.60 -22.03
C GLN A 315 -10.25 -2.97 -20.58
N LYS A 316 -11.24 -3.43 -19.82
CA LYS A 316 -11.05 -3.96 -18.47
C LYS A 316 -10.09 -5.15 -18.48
N ARG A 317 -10.30 -6.13 -19.35
CA ARG A 317 -9.43 -7.32 -19.44
C ARG A 317 -7.97 -6.99 -19.73
N LEU A 318 -7.73 -6.01 -20.63
CA LEU A 318 -6.37 -5.54 -20.93
C LEU A 318 -5.71 -4.89 -19.72
N LEU A 319 -6.48 -4.11 -18.95
CA LEU A 319 -5.99 -3.51 -17.72
C LEU A 319 -5.67 -4.55 -16.65
N GLU A 320 -6.53 -5.54 -16.44
CA GLU A 320 -6.28 -6.65 -15.52
C GLU A 320 -5.00 -7.40 -15.87
N GLN A 321 -4.80 -7.70 -17.17
CA GLN A 321 -3.57 -8.31 -17.65
C GLN A 321 -2.34 -7.44 -17.39
N GLN A 322 -2.48 -6.12 -17.50
CA GLN A 322 -1.41 -5.18 -17.18
C GLN A 322 -1.08 -5.15 -15.68
N LEU A 323 -2.08 -5.24 -14.80
CA LEU A 323 -1.91 -5.23 -13.35
C LEU A 323 -1.33 -6.56 -12.84
N GLN A 324 -1.78 -7.70 -13.36
CA GLN A 324 -1.24 -9.02 -13.00
C GLN A 324 0.24 -9.16 -13.38
N ASN A 325 0.63 -8.65 -14.55
CA ASN A 325 2.04 -8.63 -14.96
C ASN A 325 2.92 -7.68 -14.15
N GLN A 326 2.33 -6.84 -13.29
CA GLN A 326 3.04 -5.88 -12.44
C GLN A 326 3.25 -6.36 -11.00
N GLN A 327 2.86 -7.59 -10.64
CA GLN A 327 3.10 -8.11 -9.29
C GLN A 327 4.56 -7.92 -8.87
N LEU A 328 4.76 -7.03 -7.89
CA LEU A 328 6.08 -6.57 -7.49
C LEU A 328 6.71 -7.66 -6.63
N LEU A 329 7.75 -8.32 -7.14
CA LEU A 329 8.53 -9.29 -6.37
C LEU A 329 9.21 -8.57 -5.19
N ILE A 330 8.73 -8.83 -3.97
CA ILE A 330 9.36 -8.36 -2.74
C ILE A 330 10.61 -9.23 -2.53
N SER A 331 11.78 -8.76 -2.96
CA SER A 331 13.03 -9.38 -2.54
C SER A 331 13.33 -8.97 -1.10
N PRO A 332 13.48 -9.91 -0.15
CA PRO A 332 13.91 -9.58 1.20
C PRO A 332 15.40 -9.26 1.14
N THR A 333 15.78 -8.00 0.98
CA THR A 333 17.16 -7.58 1.20
C THR A 333 17.19 -6.18 1.78
N VAL A 334 17.08 -6.10 3.10
CA VAL A 334 17.82 -5.08 3.85
C VAL A 334 19.30 -5.45 3.73
N PRO A 335 20.21 -4.50 3.43
CA PRO A 335 21.64 -4.79 3.39
C PRO A 335 22.09 -5.36 4.73
N GLN A 336 22.50 -6.63 4.74
CA GLN A 336 23.25 -7.18 5.85
C GLN A 336 24.68 -6.64 5.74
N ASP A 337 24.97 -5.54 6.42
CA ASP A 337 26.35 -5.14 6.68
C ASP A 337 26.98 -6.17 7.63
N ALA A 338 27.53 -7.24 7.06
CA ALA A 338 28.44 -8.14 7.74
C ALA A 338 29.77 -7.40 7.97
N TYR A 339 29.82 -6.54 8.98
CA TYR A 339 31.10 -6.05 9.52
C TYR A 339 31.80 -7.23 10.20
N ASN A 340 32.62 -7.95 9.43
CA ASN A 340 33.41 -9.09 9.90
C ASN A 340 34.79 -8.58 10.37
N PRO A 341 35.06 -8.46 11.69
CA PRO A 341 36.28 -7.81 12.18
C PRO A 341 37.51 -8.74 12.19
N PHE A 342 37.43 -9.94 11.60
CA PHE A 342 38.48 -10.96 11.63
C PHE A 342 38.73 -11.66 10.28
N GLY A 343 38.44 -11.00 9.15
CA GLY A 343 38.85 -11.51 7.84
C GLY A 343 40.36 -11.32 7.63
N SER A 344 41.13 -12.39 7.83
CA SER A 344 42.56 -12.45 7.57
C SER A 344 42.89 -12.11 6.12
N GLN A 345 43.90 -11.26 5.94
CA GLN A 345 44.58 -11.00 4.67
C GLN A 345 45.11 -12.30 4.06
N GLN A 346 44.81 -12.54 2.80
CA GLN A 346 45.74 -13.25 1.91
C GLN A 346 45.60 -12.68 0.50
N GLN A 347 46.62 -11.89 0.14
CA GLN A 347 46.87 -11.40 -1.21
C GLN A 347 47.62 -12.48 -2.00
N ASP A 348 47.20 -12.61 -3.26
CA ASP A 348 47.95 -12.98 -4.45
C ASP A 348 48.62 -14.36 -4.54
N LEU A 349 48.24 -15.14 -5.56
CA LEU A 349 49.07 -15.40 -6.74
C LEU A 349 48.44 -16.46 -7.69
N ASN A 350 48.54 -16.14 -8.99
CA ASN A 350 48.63 -17.03 -10.16
C ASN A 350 47.35 -17.47 -10.91
N ASN A 351 47.07 -16.68 -11.95
CA ASN A 351 46.77 -17.19 -13.29
C ASN A 351 48.01 -17.94 -13.82
N ASP A 352 47.84 -19.19 -14.28
CA ASP A 352 48.08 -19.58 -15.67
C ASP A 352 48.08 -21.12 -15.84
N THR A 353 47.19 -21.55 -16.74
CA THR A 353 47.31 -22.63 -17.72
C THR A 353 48.55 -23.53 -17.62
N PHE A 354 48.38 -24.85 -17.46
CA PHE A 354 49.01 -25.86 -18.33
C PHE A 354 48.35 -27.24 -18.14
N SER A 355 47.99 -27.84 -19.28
CA SER A 355 47.56 -29.23 -19.45
C SER A 355 48.77 -30.16 -19.37
N PHE A 356 48.60 -31.36 -18.81
CA PHE A 356 48.78 -32.64 -19.53
C PHE A 356 48.37 -33.82 -18.61
N GLU A 357 47.51 -34.68 -19.15
CA GLU A 357 47.32 -36.10 -18.76
C GLU A 357 48.61 -36.91 -19.04
N PRO A 358 48.74 -38.18 -18.59
CA PRO A 358 47.68 -39.10 -18.11
C PRO A 358 47.79 -39.59 -16.66
#